data_AF-A0A6N9TP88-F1
#
_entry.id   AF-A0A6N9TP88-F1
#
_cell.length_a   1.000
_cell.length_b   1.000
_cell.length_c   1.000
_cell.angle_alpha   90.00
_cell.angle_beta   90.00
_cell.angle_gamma   90.00
#
_symmetry.space_group_name_H-M   'P 1'
#
loop_
_entity.id
_entity.type
_entity.pdbx_description
1 polymer ?
#
loop_
_entity_poly.entity_id
_entity_poly.type
_entity_poly.pdbx_seq_one_letter_code
_entity_poly.pdbx_strand_id
1 'polypeptide(L)' 'MKVRIVHIEGCPATPPTRDLVRRVAGELGLDVELEDVTVTTAAEAERYRFIGSPTVQVEGRDIEPGAEAVTAYAVT' A
#
# COMPACT_ATOMS: atom_id res chain seq x y z
N MET A 1 10.30 8.05 -7.56
CA MET A 1 9.10 7.23 -7.85
C MET A 1 8.26 7.15 -6.59
N LYS A 2 6.95 7.36 -6.68
CA LYS A 2 6.06 7.30 -5.53
C LYS A 2 5.63 5.87 -5.24
N VAL A 3 5.92 5.41 -4.03
CA VAL A 3 5.40 4.14 -3.50
C VAL A 3 4.53 4.46 -2.29
N ARG A 4 3.31 3.96 -2.27
CA ARG A 4 2.38 4.13 -1.16
C ARG A 4 2.15 2.79 -0.47
N ILE A 5 2.14 2.81 0.86
CA ILE A 5 1.69 1.69 1.68
C ILE A 5 0.40 2.14 2.37
N VAL A 6 -0.70 1.49 2.02
CA VAL A 6 -2.03 1.72 2.60
C VAL A 6 -2.30 0.62 3.62
N HIS A 7 -2.65 0.99 4.85
CA HIS A 7 -2.84 0.02 5.92
C HIS A 7 -3.86 0.48 6.96
N ILE A 8 -4.33 -0.43 7.80
CA ILE A 8 -5.08 -0.07 9.00
C ILE A 8 -4.13 0.26 10.15
N GLU A 9 -4.66 0.92 11.18
CA GLU A 9 -3.92 1.18 12.42
C GLU A 9 -3.46 -0.13 13.08
N GLY A 10 -2.22 -0.18 13.55
CA GLY A 10 -1.68 -1.35 14.26
C GLY A 10 -1.47 -2.61 13.41
N CYS A 11 -1.57 -2.54 12.07
CA CYS A 11 -1.31 -3.71 11.23
C CYS A 11 0.12 -4.24 11.44
N PRO A 12 0.30 -5.51 11.90
CA PRO A 12 1.61 -6.05 12.25
C PRO A 12 2.51 -6.26 11.02
N ALA A 13 1.93 -6.36 9.83
CA ALA A 13 2.66 -6.54 8.58
C ALA A 13 3.14 -5.21 7.96
N THR A 14 2.65 -4.05 8.42
CA THR A 14 3.06 -2.75 7.86
C THR A 14 4.55 -2.45 8.06
N PRO A 15 5.14 -2.58 9.28
CA PRO A 15 6.57 -2.35 9.47
C PRO A 15 7.48 -3.21 8.56
N PRO A 16 7.33 -4.55 8.49
CA PRO A 16 8.17 -5.34 7.60
C PRO A 16 7.95 -5.05 6.12
N THR A 17 6.73 -4.67 5.69
CA THR A 17 6.48 -4.25 4.30
C THR A 17 7.21 -2.95 3.95
N ARG A 18 7.24 -1.96 4.86
CA ARG A 18 8.02 -0.71 4.66
C ARG A 18 9.50 -1.00 4.48
N ASP A 19 10.06 -1.87 5.32
CA ASP A 19 11.47 -2.23 5.26
C ASP A 19 11.82 -2.99 3.99
N LEU A 20 10.92 -3.88 3.54
CA LEU A 20 11.04 -4.58 2.27
C LEU A 20 11.08 -3.61 1.08
N VAL A 21 10.16 -2.63 1.03
CA VAL A 21 10.12 -1.63 -0.04
C VAL A 21 11.42 -0.83 -0.08
N ARG A 22 11.91 -0.34 1.07
CA ARG A 22 13.17 0.42 1.14
C ARG A 22 14.37 -0.42 0.68
N ARG A 23 14.43 -1.68 1.13
CA ARG A 23 15.51 -2.59 0.77
C ARG A 23 15.55 -2.85 -0.74
N VAL A 24 14.41 -3.20 -1.34
CA VAL A 24 14.33 -3.46 -2.79
C VAL A 24 14.63 -2.20 -3.60
N ALA A 25 14.16 -1.03 -3.17
CA ALA A 25 14.51 0.24 -3.82
C ALA A 25 16.02 0.49 -3.80
N GLY A 26 16.68 0.25 -2.66
CA GLY A 26 18.13 0.36 -2.51
C GLY A 26 18.90 -0.64 -3.38
N GLU A 27 18.46 -1.90 -3.42
CA GLU A 27 19.05 -2.95 -4.26
C GLU A 27 18.97 -2.60 -5.76
N LEU A 28 17.90 -1.92 -6.18
CA LEU A 28 17.69 -1.47 -7.56
C LEU A 28 18.29 -0.10 -7.87
N GLY A 29 18.83 0.61 -6.87
CA GLY A 29 19.33 1.98 -7.04
C GLY A 29 18.23 3.00 -7.39
N LEU A 30 16.99 2.74 -6.98
CA LEU A 30 15.84 3.58 -7.26
C LEU A 30 15.61 4.60 -6.14
N ASP A 31 15.39 5.85 -6.53
CA ASP A 31 14.91 6.89 -5.60
C ASP A 31 13.39 6.79 -5.44
N VAL A 32 12.95 6.42 -4.24
CA VAL A 32 11.55 6.15 -3.90
C VAL A 32 11.06 7.11 -2.80
N GLU A 33 10.02 7.85 -3.13
CA GLU A 33 9.21 8.59 -2.15
C GLU A 33 8.20 7.61 -1.55
N LEU A 34 8.46 7.19 -0.30
CA LEU A 34 7.57 6.27 0.42
C LEU A 34 6.52 7.07 1.20
N GLU A 35 5.25 6.92 0.82
CA GLU A 35 4.09 7.50 1.49
C GLU A 35 3.36 6.43 2.31
N ASP A 36 3.09 6.71 3.57
CA ASP A 36 2.31 5.86 4.46
C ASP A 36 0.91 6.42 4.66
N VAL A 37 -0.10 5.60 4.42
CA VAL A 37 -1.52 5.99 4.51
C VAL A 37 -2.24 5.02 5.43
N THR A 38 -2.72 5.54 6.56
CA THR A 38 -3.66 4.83 7.42
C THR A 38 -5.08 5.05 6.91
N VAL A 39 -5.82 3.96 6.65
CA VAL A 39 -7.25 4.01 6.33
C VAL A 39 -8.08 3.65 7.56
N THR A 40 -9.12 4.44 7.82
CA THR A 40 -9.98 4.31 8.99
C THR A 40 -11.47 4.27 8.64
N THR A 41 -11.82 4.65 7.40
CA THR A 41 -13.21 4.72 6.92
C THR A 41 -13.38 3.99 5.59
N ALA A 42 -14.63 3.59 5.29
CA ALA A 42 -14.98 3.01 3.99
C ALA A 42 -14.68 3.96 2.83
N ALA A 43 -14.94 5.27 2.98
CA ALA A 43 -14.64 6.26 1.96
C ALA A 43 -13.13 6.38 1.67
N GLU A 44 -12.29 6.25 2.70
CA GLU A 44 -10.83 6.15 2.52
C GLU A 44 -10.44 4.85 1.83
N ALA A 45 -11.04 3.72 2.22
CA ALA A 45 -10.77 2.44 1.55
C ALA A 45 -11.13 2.49 0.06
N GLU A 46 -12.25 3.12 -0.32
CA GLU A 46 -12.59 3.34 -1.73
C GLU A 46 -11.60 4.28 -2.42
N ARG A 47 -11.28 5.43 -1.81
CA ARG A 47 -10.35 6.42 -2.35
C ARG A 47 -8.97 5.81 -2.64
N TYR A 48 -8.49 4.97 -1.73
CA TYR A 48 -7.19 4.33 -1.82
C TYR A 48 -7.24 2.92 -2.43
N ARG A 49 -8.41 2.46 -2.92
CA ARG A 49 -8.61 1.12 -3.48
C ARG A 49 -8.04 0.02 -2.56
N PHE A 50 -8.33 0.14 -1.27
CA PHE A 50 -7.79 -0.69 -0.22
C PHE A 50 -8.44 -2.08 -0.25
N ILE A 51 -7.64 -3.08 -0.64
CA ILE A 51 -8.09 -4.49 -0.75
C ILE A 51 -7.68 -5.34 0.45
N GLY A 52 -6.82 -4.80 1.33
CA GLY A 52 -6.31 -5.47 2.52
C GLY A 52 -5.07 -4.78 3.08
N SER A 53 -4.75 -5.07 4.34
CA SER A 53 -3.60 -4.46 5.01
C SER A 53 -2.38 -5.38 5.02
N PRO A 54 -1.19 -4.90 4.62
CA PRO A 54 -0.92 -3.69 3.86
C PRO A 54 -1.18 -3.87 2.35
N THR A 55 -1.62 -2.80 1.69
CA THR A 55 -1.69 -2.66 0.22
C THR A 55 -0.50 -1.80 -0.24
N VAL A 56 0.27 -2.27 -1.23
CA VAL A 56 1.43 -1.53 -1.75
C VAL A 56 1.12 -1.05 -3.16
N GLN A 57 1.25 0.25 -3.40
CA GLN A 57 0.98 0.87 -4.70
C GLN A 57 2.23 1.55 -5.24
N VAL A 58 2.57 1.28 -6.49
CA VAL A 58 3.63 1.97 -7.23
C VAL A 58 2.96 2.87 -8.26
N GLU A 59 3.22 4.19 -8.18
CA GLU A 59 2.60 5.18 -9.07
C GLU A 59 1.06 5.05 -9.13
N GLY A 60 0.45 4.74 -7.98
CA GLY A 60 -1.00 4.59 -7.83
C GLY A 60 -1.60 3.26 -8.31
N ARG A 61 -0.78 2.32 -8.81
CA ARG A 61 -1.22 0.96 -9.15
C ARG A 61 -0.76 -0.03 -8.08
N ASP A 62 -1.69 -0.83 -7.59
CA ASP A 62 -1.39 -1.93 -6.67
C ASP A 62 -0.46 -2.98 -7.33
N ILE A 63 0.47 -3.52 -6.56
CA ILE A 63 1.42 -4.54 -7.03
C ILE A 63 0.80 -5.94 -7.06
N GLU A 64 -0.29 -6.18 -6.32
CA GLU A 64 -0.97 -7.48 -6.27
C GLU A 64 -1.65 -7.78 -7.62
N PRO A 65 -1.34 -8.91 -8.26
CA PRO A 65 -2.00 -9.31 -9.50
C PRO A 65 -3.52 -9.41 -9.34
N GLY A 66 -4.27 -8.72 -10.20
CA GLY A 66 -5.74 -8.77 -10.19
C GLY A 66 -6.41 -7.74 -9.27
N ALA A 67 -5.64 -6.92 -8.53
CA ALA A 67 -6.16 -5.83 -7.72
C ALA A 67 -6.97 -4.79 -8.53
N GLU A 68 -6.72 -4.68 -9.83
CA GLU A 68 -7.49 -3.84 -10.75
C GLU A 68 -8.95 -4.28 -10.89
N ALA A 69 -9.24 -5.57 -10.74
CA ALA A 69 -10.58 -6.14 -10.86
C ALA A 69 -11.38 -6.05 -9.56
N VAL A 70 -10.73 -5.82 -8.42
CA VAL A 70 -11.41 -5.62 -7.14
C VAL A 70 -12.12 -4.28 -7.15
N THR A 71 -13.41 -4.29 -6.84
CA THR A 71 -14.29 -3.09 -6.82
C THR A 71 -15.05 -2.92 -5.51
N ALA A 72 -15.00 -3.91 -4.63
CA ALA A 72 -15.56 -3.84 -3.29
C ALA A 72 -14.40 -3.59 -2.30
N TYR A 73 -14.42 -2.43 -1.65
CA TYR A 73 -13.42 -2.03 -0.67
C TYR A 73 -14.10 -1.85 0.69
N ALA A 74 -13.48 -2.37 1.74
CA ALA A 74 -13.99 -2.27 3.10
C ALA A 74 -12.85 -2.17 4.10
N VAL A 75 -13.14 -1.56 5.26
CA VAL A 75 -12.27 -1.59 6.44
C VAL A 75 -12.96 -2.46 7.46
N THR A 76 -12.29 -3.52 7.91
CA THR A 76 -12.77 -4.44 8.96
C THR A 76 -11.82 -4.42 10.14
#